data_AF-A0AAV6XEZ3-F1
#
_entry.id   AF-A0AAV6XEZ3-F1
#
_cell.length_a   1.000
_cell.length_b   1.000
_cell.length_c   1.000
_cell.angle_alpha   90.00
_cell.angle_beta   90.00
_cell.angle_gamma   90.00
#
_symmetry.space_group_name_H-M   'P 1'
#
loop_
_entity.id
_entity.type
_entity.pdbx_description
1 polymer ?
#
loop_
_entity_poly.entity_id
_entity_poly.type
_entity_poly.pdbx_seq_one_letter_code
_entity_poly.pdbx_strand_id
1 'polypeptide(L)'
;MTGAPLAMMELATEFLSCGATIHVIVLNKKGGLMPELARRKIKVLDDKSGLSFKTAMKADLIIAGSAVCSSWIENYLSRTVFGSTQIMWRIMEHRREYFNRSKLVLNRVKKLIFLSESQSKQWLAWCEEENIQLKSKPALVPLSVNDELAFVAGISCSLNTPSFTTDNMVEKKTSLRNAVRKEMGLTDDDMLVVALSSKNPGKGQFFLAFKINHFKGQILPNFLLGCNTWKA
;
A
#
# COMPACT_ATOMS: atom_id res chain seq x y z
N MET A 1 -1.70 10.74 1.21
CA MET A 1 -1.03 9.58 0.56
C MET A 1 -1.88 8.33 0.76
N THR A 2 -1.85 7.36 -0.16
CA THR A 2 -2.54 6.06 0.00
C THR A 2 -1.53 4.92 0.16
N GLY A 3 -1.98 3.74 0.58
CA GLY A 3 -1.08 2.62 0.90
C GLY A 3 -0.21 2.14 -0.26
N ALA A 4 -0.74 2.08 -1.48
CA ALA A 4 -0.01 1.55 -2.63
C ALA A 4 1.22 2.39 -3.03
N PRO A 5 1.12 3.72 -3.24
CA PRO A 5 2.29 4.55 -3.49
C PRO A 5 3.29 4.58 -2.33
N LEU A 6 2.82 4.52 -1.08
CA LEU A 6 3.69 4.45 0.10
C LEU A 6 4.50 3.15 0.11
N ALA A 7 3.85 2.00 -0.11
CA ALA A 7 4.52 0.71 -0.18
C ALA A 7 5.58 0.63 -1.29
N MET A 8 5.32 1.27 -2.44
CA MET A 8 6.30 1.34 -3.53
C MET A 8 7.49 2.25 -3.20
N MET A 9 7.27 3.33 -2.45
CA MET A 9 8.35 4.21 -1.97
C MET A 9 9.21 3.53 -0.92
N GLU A 10 8.61 2.82 0.06
CA GLU A 10 9.37 2.03 1.04
C GLU A 10 10.19 0.95 0.32
N LEU A 11 9.58 0.21 -0.62
CA LEU A 11 10.31 -0.78 -1.42
C LEU A 11 11.48 -0.16 -2.22
N ALA A 12 11.29 1.01 -2.82
CA ALA A 12 12.36 1.74 -3.49
C ALA A 12 13.48 2.14 -2.52
N THR A 13 13.13 2.53 -1.28
CA THR A 13 14.09 2.88 -0.24
C THR A 13 14.94 1.67 0.15
N GLU A 14 14.32 0.50 0.33
CA GLU A 14 15.04 -0.74 0.61
C GLU A 14 15.97 -1.16 -0.53
N PHE A 15 15.53 -1.02 -1.79
CA PHE A 15 16.45 -1.30 -2.90
C PHE A 15 17.65 -0.36 -2.94
N LEU A 16 17.45 0.93 -2.64
CA LEU A 16 18.54 1.90 -2.54
C LEU A 16 19.50 1.55 -1.39
N SER A 17 19.00 1.09 -0.24
CA SER A 17 19.85 0.67 0.89
C SER A 17 20.71 -0.55 0.54
N CYS A 18 20.22 -1.42 -0.34
CA CYS A 18 20.98 -2.53 -0.93
C CYS A 18 21.92 -2.12 -2.09
N GLY A 19 22.05 -0.83 -2.41
CA GLY A 19 22.94 -0.32 -3.46
C GLY A 19 22.38 -0.40 -4.88
N ALA A 20 21.08 -0.67 -5.07
CA ALA A 20 20.47 -0.68 -6.39
C ALA A 20 20.32 0.75 -6.96
N THR A 21 20.29 0.87 -8.29
CA THR A 21 19.93 2.13 -8.96
C THR A 21 18.43 2.15 -9.26
N ILE A 22 17.68 3.04 -8.59
CA ILE A 22 16.22 3.12 -8.74
C ILE A 22 15.79 4.35 -9.53
N HIS A 23 14.88 4.14 -10.47
CA HIS A 23 14.14 5.19 -11.16
C HIS A 23 12.64 4.96 -10.95
N VAL A 24 11.93 5.97 -10.46
CA VAL A 24 10.48 5.91 -10.24
C VAL A 24 9.75 6.65 -11.35
N ILE A 25 8.74 6.01 -11.93
CA ILE A 25 7.84 6.62 -12.91
C ILE A 25 6.50 6.88 -12.20
N VAL A 26 6.13 8.16 -12.09
CA VAL A 26 4.90 8.56 -11.40
C VAL A 26 3.79 8.81 -12.42
N LEU A 27 2.77 7.94 -12.42
CA LEU A 27 1.64 8.08 -13.35
C LEU A 27 0.69 9.23 -12.97
N ASN A 28 0.69 9.65 -11.71
CA ASN A 28 -0.10 10.78 -11.21
C ASN A 28 0.66 11.47 -10.06
N LYS A 29 0.92 12.78 -10.20
CA LYS A 29 1.67 13.58 -9.22
C LYS A 29 0.81 14.16 -8.09
N LYS A 30 -0.49 13.88 -8.03
CA LYS A 30 -1.38 14.41 -7.00
C LYS A 30 -1.03 13.86 -5.61
N GLY A 31 -1.10 14.73 -4.60
CA GLY A 31 -0.86 14.42 -3.19
C GLY A 31 0.60 14.60 -2.76
N GLY A 32 0.90 14.24 -1.50
CA GLY A 32 2.20 14.53 -0.85
C GLY A 32 3.35 13.56 -1.11
N LEU A 33 3.30 12.71 -2.14
CA LEU A 33 4.37 11.71 -2.36
C LEU A 33 5.66 12.31 -2.97
N MET A 34 5.52 13.29 -3.85
CA MET A 34 6.68 13.87 -4.56
C MET A 34 7.73 14.49 -3.63
N PRO A 35 7.36 15.27 -2.59
CA PRO A 35 8.31 15.76 -1.61
C PRO A 35 9.05 14.64 -0.87
N GLU A 36 8.36 13.56 -0.52
CA GLU A 36 8.96 12.41 0.17
C GLU A 36 9.95 11.65 -0.72
N LEU A 37 9.62 11.45 -2.00
CA LEU A 37 10.55 10.85 -2.97
C LEU A 37 11.83 11.69 -3.10
N ALA A 38 11.69 13.01 -3.17
CA ALA A 38 12.84 13.92 -3.22
C ALA A 38 13.67 13.88 -1.94
N ARG A 39 13.01 13.92 -0.76
CA ARG A 39 13.67 13.83 0.56
C ARG A 39 14.50 12.56 0.69
N ARG A 40 13.99 11.44 0.20
CA ARG A 40 14.68 10.13 0.19
C ARG A 40 15.66 9.96 -0.98
N LYS A 41 15.91 11.00 -1.77
CA LYS A 41 16.79 10.99 -2.95
C LYS A 41 16.42 9.93 -3.99
N ILE A 42 15.14 9.57 -4.07
CA ILE A 42 14.63 8.64 -5.07
C ILE A 42 14.44 9.40 -6.39
N LYS A 43 15.16 8.98 -7.43
CA LYS A 43 15.13 9.65 -8.73
C LYS A 43 13.79 9.40 -9.43
N VAL A 44 13.04 10.47 -9.68
CA VAL A 44 11.78 10.42 -10.44
C VAL A 44 12.05 10.77 -11.90
N LEU A 45 11.54 9.96 -12.82
CA LEU A 45 11.52 10.28 -14.24
C LEU A 45 10.28 11.12 -14.54
N ASP A 46 10.48 12.36 -14.98
CA ASP A 46 9.39 13.24 -15.39
C ASP A 46 8.96 13.00 -16.84
N ASP A 47 8.69 11.73 -17.15
CA ASP A 47 8.16 11.28 -18.42
C ASP A 47 7.43 9.94 -18.20
N LYS A 48 6.36 9.72 -18.96
CA LYS A 48 5.56 8.48 -18.94
C LYS A 48 5.66 7.70 -20.25
N SER A 49 6.55 8.14 -21.14
CA SER A 49 6.68 7.65 -22.50
C SER A 49 8.15 7.45 -22.87
N GLY A 50 8.70 8.22 -23.80
CA GLY A 50 10.00 8.01 -24.44
C GLY A 50 11.17 7.76 -23.49
N LEU A 51 11.48 8.68 -22.58
CA LEU A 51 12.57 8.51 -21.62
C LEU A 51 12.27 7.38 -20.64
N SER A 52 11.04 7.28 -20.14
CA SER A 52 10.64 6.24 -19.20
C SER A 52 10.78 4.83 -19.80
N PHE A 53 10.42 4.66 -21.07
CA PHE A 53 10.55 3.41 -21.79
C PHE A 53 12.02 3.09 -22.10
N LYS A 54 12.81 4.09 -22.52
CA LYS A 54 14.26 3.91 -22.73
C LYS A 54 14.98 3.48 -21.45
N THR A 55 14.63 4.07 -20.31
CA THR A 55 15.17 3.66 -19.02
C THR A 55 14.68 2.27 -18.62
N ALA A 56 13.39 1.98 -18.78
CA ALA A 56 12.80 0.68 -18.46
C ALA A 56 13.42 -0.47 -19.29
N MET A 57 13.68 -0.27 -20.58
CA MET A 57 14.32 -1.28 -21.44
C MET A 57 15.73 -1.67 -20.96
N LYS A 58 16.45 -0.74 -20.33
CA LYS A 58 17.80 -0.96 -19.79
C LYS A 58 17.80 -1.51 -18.36
N ALA A 59 16.63 -1.55 -17.70
CA ALA A 59 16.54 -1.99 -16.32
C ALA A 59 16.56 -3.52 -16.25
N ASP A 60 17.19 -4.07 -15.22
CA ASP A 60 17.15 -5.52 -14.96
C ASP A 60 15.75 -5.99 -14.54
N LEU A 61 14.99 -5.09 -13.91
CA LEU A 61 13.68 -5.35 -13.34
C LEU A 61 12.77 -4.12 -13.42
N ILE A 62 11.50 -4.34 -13.76
CA ILE A 62 10.45 -3.33 -13.71
C ILE A 62 9.39 -3.79 -12.71
N ILE A 63 9.12 -2.97 -11.70
CA ILE A 63 8.06 -3.26 -10.72
C ILE A 63 6.90 -2.29 -10.91
N ALA A 64 5.78 -2.81 -11.40
CA ALA A 64 4.52 -2.07 -11.47
C ALA A 64 3.72 -2.25 -10.17
N GLY A 65 3.29 -1.15 -9.55
CA GLY A 65 2.75 -1.15 -8.18
C GLY A 65 1.23 -1.00 -8.05
N SER A 66 0.45 -1.23 -9.12
CA SER A 66 -1.01 -1.13 -9.07
C SER A 66 -1.61 -1.68 -10.36
N ALA A 67 -2.83 -2.22 -10.32
CA ALA A 67 -3.60 -2.52 -11.52
C ALA A 67 -3.79 -1.31 -12.44
N VAL A 68 -3.73 -0.08 -11.90
CA VAL A 68 -3.77 1.18 -12.67
C VAL A 68 -2.57 1.34 -13.61
N CYS A 69 -1.46 0.63 -13.36
CA CYS A 69 -0.30 0.63 -14.25
C CYS A 69 -0.54 -0.11 -15.58
N SER A 70 -1.70 -0.74 -15.78
CA SER A 70 -2.00 -1.54 -16.98
C SER A 70 -1.79 -0.77 -18.28
N SER A 71 -2.23 0.47 -18.36
CA SER A 71 -2.09 1.30 -19.57
C SER A 71 -0.63 1.67 -19.85
N TRP A 72 0.18 1.90 -18.82
CA TRP A 72 1.61 2.15 -19.01
C TRP A 72 2.34 0.87 -19.46
N ILE A 73 2.01 -0.27 -18.85
CA ILE A 73 2.53 -1.59 -19.25
C ILE A 73 2.17 -1.89 -20.70
N GLU A 74 0.91 -1.70 -21.10
CA GLU A 74 0.46 -1.92 -22.47
C GLU A 74 1.24 -1.08 -23.47
N ASN A 75 1.36 0.23 -23.20
CA ASN A 75 2.11 1.15 -24.05
C ASN A 75 3.60 0.78 -24.13
N TYR A 76 4.21 0.40 -23.01
CA TYR A 76 5.59 -0.06 -22.98
C TYR A 76 5.78 -1.33 -23.83
N LEU A 77 4.92 -2.33 -23.63
CA LEU A 77 4.98 -3.60 -24.35
C LEU A 77 4.64 -3.49 -25.84
N SER A 78 3.93 -2.44 -26.27
CA SER A 78 3.72 -2.16 -27.69
C SER A 78 5.01 -1.72 -28.42
N ARG A 79 6.03 -1.30 -27.66
CA ARG A 79 7.28 -0.73 -28.18
C ARG A 79 8.49 -1.64 -27.99
N THR A 80 8.33 -2.79 -27.32
CA THR A 80 9.41 -3.76 -27.11
C THR A 80 8.88 -5.18 -26.95
N VAL A 81 9.51 -6.13 -27.65
CA VAL A 81 9.19 -7.56 -27.55
C VAL A 81 9.80 -8.16 -26.27
N PHE A 82 11.00 -7.70 -25.88
CA PHE A 82 11.73 -8.20 -24.73
C PHE A 82 11.27 -7.61 -23.39
N GLY A 83 10.64 -6.44 -23.38
CA GLY A 83 10.24 -5.76 -22.14
C GLY A 83 9.28 -6.56 -21.27
N SER A 84 8.58 -7.55 -21.84
CA SER A 84 7.62 -8.40 -21.13
C SER A 84 8.26 -9.30 -20.06
N THR A 85 9.52 -9.69 -20.24
CA THR A 85 10.25 -10.58 -19.32
C THR A 85 10.87 -9.84 -18.14
N GLN A 86 10.82 -8.51 -18.10
CA GLN A 86 11.37 -7.70 -17.00
C GLN A 86 10.30 -7.28 -15.99
N ILE A 87 9.01 -7.42 -16.33
CA ILE A 87 7.91 -6.84 -15.53
C ILE A 87 7.44 -7.81 -14.46
N MET A 88 7.67 -7.43 -13.20
CA MET A 88 6.95 -7.94 -12.04
C MET A 88 5.81 -6.98 -11.70
N TRP A 89 4.58 -7.47 -11.67
CA TRP A 89 3.42 -6.63 -11.44
C TRP A 89 2.77 -6.95 -10.10
N ARG A 90 2.93 -6.03 -9.14
CA ARG A 90 2.29 -6.08 -7.84
C ARG A 90 0.92 -5.44 -7.91
N ILE A 91 -0.12 -6.25 -7.77
CA ILE A 91 -1.52 -5.82 -7.79
C ILE A 91 -1.97 -5.62 -6.35
N MET A 92 -2.38 -4.40 -6.01
CA MET A 92 -2.80 -4.05 -4.65
C MET A 92 -4.32 -3.93 -4.52
N GLU A 93 -5.01 -3.95 -5.66
CA GLU A 93 -6.45 -3.81 -5.74
C GLU A 93 -7.15 -5.17 -5.70
N HIS A 94 -8.29 -5.21 -5.02
CA HIS A 94 -9.11 -6.42 -4.88
C HIS A 94 -10.56 -6.12 -5.29
N ARG A 95 -10.75 -5.61 -6.52
CA ARG A 95 -12.09 -5.38 -7.08
C ARG A 95 -12.13 -5.69 -8.58
N ARG A 96 -13.28 -6.15 -9.05
CA ARG A 96 -13.47 -6.59 -10.44
C ARG A 96 -13.26 -5.46 -11.45
N GLU A 97 -13.54 -4.22 -11.10
CA GLU A 97 -13.36 -3.09 -12.03
C GLU A 97 -11.88 -2.86 -12.36
N TYR A 98 -10.97 -3.09 -11.40
CA TYR A 98 -9.54 -3.04 -11.65
C TYR A 98 -9.07 -4.22 -12.50
N PHE A 99 -9.57 -5.41 -12.21
CA PHE A 99 -9.31 -6.60 -13.03
C PHE A 99 -9.71 -6.36 -14.49
N ASN A 100 -10.95 -5.93 -14.75
CA ASN A 100 -11.48 -5.69 -16.10
C ASN A 100 -10.63 -4.68 -16.88
N ARG A 101 -10.09 -3.65 -16.22
CA ARG A 101 -9.20 -2.65 -16.83
C ARG A 101 -7.77 -3.13 -17.08
N SER A 102 -7.36 -4.22 -16.42
CA SER A 102 -6.00 -4.77 -16.52
C SER A 102 -5.90 -6.06 -17.32
N LYS A 103 -7.03 -6.75 -17.54
CA LYS A 103 -7.06 -8.16 -17.96
C LYS A 103 -6.29 -8.46 -19.25
N LEU A 104 -6.29 -7.52 -20.19
CA LEU A 104 -5.64 -7.64 -21.51
C LEU A 104 -4.11 -7.77 -21.46
N VAL A 105 -3.47 -7.40 -20.34
CA VAL A 105 -2.01 -7.42 -20.21
C VAL A 105 -1.52 -8.34 -19.09
N LEU A 106 -2.42 -9.01 -18.36
CA LEU A 106 -2.05 -9.91 -17.25
C LEU A 106 -1.16 -11.08 -17.71
N ASN A 107 -1.49 -11.69 -18.86
CA ASN A 107 -0.71 -12.78 -19.43
C ASN A 107 0.57 -12.33 -20.15
N ARG A 108 0.86 -11.02 -20.17
CA ARG A 108 2.04 -10.50 -20.87
C ARG A 108 3.22 -10.27 -19.95
N VAL A 109 3.02 -10.03 -18.66
CA VAL A 109 4.11 -9.78 -17.69
C VAL A 109 4.79 -11.08 -17.23
N LYS A 110 6.02 -10.97 -16.72
CA LYS A 110 6.79 -12.14 -16.23
C LYS A 110 6.11 -12.82 -15.05
N LYS A 111 5.66 -12.03 -14.06
CA LYS A 111 5.05 -12.56 -12.84
C LYS A 111 4.10 -11.55 -12.20
N LEU A 112 2.93 -12.04 -11.80
CA LEU A 112 2.00 -11.31 -10.93
C LEU A 112 2.38 -11.53 -9.47
N ILE A 113 2.25 -10.48 -8.68
CA ILE A 113 2.47 -10.49 -7.23
C ILE A 113 1.19 -10.02 -6.55
N PHE A 114 0.69 -10.82 -5.61
CA PHE A 114 -0.47 -10.48 -4.78
C PHE A 114 -0.05 -10.30 -3.32
N LEU A 115 -0.88 -9.56 -2.58
CA LEU A 115 -0.67 -9.25 -1.17
C LEU A 115 -1.12 -10.39 -0.24
N SER A 116 -2.08 -11.21 -0.68
CA SER A 116 -2.64 -12.30 0.12
C SER A 116 -3.17 -13.44 -0.75
N GLU A 117 -3.35 -14.61 -0.13
CA GLU A 117 -3.96 -15.76 -0.79
C GLU A 117 -5.39 -15.49 -1.25
N SER A 118 -6.19 -14.83 -0.41
CA SER A 118 -7.58 -14.48 -0.76
C SER A 118 -7.61 -13.58 -2.00
N GLN A 119 -6.72 -12.60 -2.07
CA GLN A 119 -6.60 -11.78 -3.27
C GLN A 119 -6.21 -12.61 -4.49
N SER A 120 -5.18 -13.45 -4.36
CA SER A 120 -4.72 -14.31 -5.45
C SER A 120 -5.81 -15.25 -5.96
N LYS A 121 -6.53 -15.93 -5.06
CA LYS A 121 -7.63 -16.85 -5.42
C LYS A 121 -8.71 -16.13 -6.21
N GLN A 122 -9.13 -14.95 -5.76
CA GLN A 122 -10.16 -14.17 -6.44
C GLN A 122 -9.72 -13.72 -7.83
N TRP A 123 -8.48 -13.22 -7.96
CA TRP A 123 -7.96 -12.78 -9.25
C TRP A 123 -7.75 -13.95 -10.22
N LEU A 124 -7.36 -15.12 -9.72
CA LEU A 124 -7.24 -16.34 -10.54
C LEU A 124 -8.60 -16.85 -11.00
N ALA A 125 -9.63 -16.85 -10.13
CA ALA A 125 -10.99 -17.20 -10.52
C ALA A 125 -11.50 -16.27 -11.64
N TRP A 126 -11.25 -14.97 -11.55
CA TRP A 126 -11.58 -14.05 -12.64
C TRP A 126 -10.77 -14.30 -13.92
N CYS A 127 -9.52 -14.74 -13.81
CA CYS A 127 -8.75 -15.17 -14.99
C CYS A 127 -9.36 -16.41 -15.64
N GLU A 128 -9.79 -17.40 -14.85
CA GLU A 128 -10.43 -18.62 -15.33
C GLU A 128 -11.75 -18.30 -16.05
N GLU A 129 -12.62 -17.47 -15.45
CA GLU A 129 -13.88 -16.99 -16.05
C GLU A 129 -13.66 -16.33 -17.42
N GLU A 130 -12.52 -15.66 -17.61
CA GLU A 130 -12.21 -14.86 -18.80
C GLU A 130 -11.23 -15.58 -19.74
N ASN A 131 -10.94 -16.85 -19.48
CA ASN A 131 -10.01 -17.69 -20.25
C ASN A 131 -8.59 -17.09 -20.38
N ILE A 132 -8.10 -16.44 -19.32
CA ILE A 132 -6.78 -15.81 -19.29
C ILE A 132 -5.77 -16.76 -18.65
N GLN A 133 -4.85 -17.27 -19.46
CA GLN A 133 -3.74 -18.10 -19.01
C GLN A 133 -2.53 -17.24 -18.63
N LEU A 134 -2.11 -17.30 -17.36
CA LEU A 134 -0.93 -16.57 -16.88
C LEU A 134 0.37 -17.28 -17.29
N LYS A 135 1.43 -16.52 -17.59
CA LYS A 135 2.76 -17.05 -17.95
C LYS A 135 3.44 -17.83 -16.82
N SER A 136 3.14 -17.49 -15.58
CA SER A 136 3.73 -18.14 -14.40
C SER A 136 2.80 -18.07 -13.21
N LYS A 137 2.99 -18.99 -12.25
CA LYS A 137 2.26 -18.95 -10.98
C LYS A 137 2.52 -17.63 -10.26
N PRO A 138 1.46 -16.92 -9.78
CA PRO A 138 1.63 -15.71 -9.01
C PRO A 138 2.46 -15.93 -7.75
N ALA A 139 3.20 -14.91 -7.33
CA ALA A 139 3.87 -14.88 -6.04
C ALA A 139 3.01 -14.17 -4.99
N LEU A 140 3.18 -14.55 -3.73
CA LEU A 140 2.58 -13.89 -2.59
C LEU A 140 3.66 -13.10 -1.87
N VAL A 141 3.51 -11.78 -1.84
CA VAL A 141 4.41 -10.88 -1.12
C VAL A 141 3.54 -9.92 -0.31
N PRO A 142 3.31 -10.22 0.98
CA PRO A 142 2.50 -9.37 1.85
C PRO A 142 3.16 -8.00 2.04
N LEU A 143 2.38 -7.05 2.57
CA LEU A 143 2.92 -5.78 3.03
C LEU A 143 3.52 -5.97 4.44
N SER A 144 4.62 -5.29 4.69
CA SER A 144 5.21 -5.17 6.02
C SER A 144 4.69 -3.91 6.72
N VAL A 145 4.88 -3.87 8.03
CA VAL A 145 4.71 -2.65 8.84
C VAL A 145 6.03 -1.88 8.80
N ASN A 146 5.98 -0.55 8.80
CA ASN A 146 7.19 0.26 8.92
C ASN A 146 7.76 0.09 10.35
N ASP A 147 9.02 -0.35 10.44
CA ASP A 147 9.63 -0.71 11.72
C ASP A 147 9.85 0.49 12.64
N GLU A 148 10.17 1.67 12.11
CA GLU A 148 10.32 2.89 12.92
C GLU A 148 8.99 3.26 13.61
N LEU A 149 7.89 3.22 12.86
CA LEU A 149 6.55 3.48 13.39
C LEU A 149 6.11 2.39 14.37
N ALA A 150 6.38 1.12 14.07
CA ALA A 150 6.08 0.02 14.97
C ALA A 150 6.83 0.16 16.30
N PHE A 151 8.13 0.48 16.23
CA PHE A 151 8.98 0.66 17.38
C PHE A 151 8.50 1.80 18.30
N VAL A 152 8.17 2.96 17.72
CA VAL A 152 7.63 4.10 18.47
C VAL A 152 6.26 3.77 19.08
N ALA A 153 5.46 2.95 18.40
CA ALA A 153 4.16 2.49 18.88
C ALA A 153 4.22 1.40 19.97
N GLY A 154 5.43 0.95 20.36
CA GLY A 154 5.58 -0.17 21.29
C GLY A 154 5.14 -1.52 20.69
N ILE A 155 5.18 -1.65 19.37
CA ILE A 155 4.93 -2.89 18.63
C ILE A 155 6.28 -3.55 18.34
N SER A 156 6.41 -4.83 18.67
CA SER A 156 7.64 -5.60 18.37
C SER A 156 7.92 -5.61 16.86
N CYS A 157 9.17 -5.31 16.50
CA CYS A 157 9.63 -5.09 15.14
C CYS A 157 11.13 -5.44 15.01
N SER A 158 11.71 -5.28 13.82
CA SER A 158 13.12 -5.64 13.58
C SER A 158 14.13 -4.78 14.34
N LEU A 159 13.73 -3.58 14.79
CA LEU A 159 14.57 -2.64 15.56
C LEU A 159 14.65 -2.98 17.05
N ASN A 160 13.93 -4.01 17.51
CA ASN A 160 14.02 -4.48 18.88
C ASN A 160 15.40 -5.11 19.14
N THR A 161 16.20 -4.47 20.00
CA THR A 161 17.48 -5.02 20.52
C THR A 161 17.26 -5.77 21.84
N PRO A 162 18.21 -6.59 22.34
CA PRO A 162 18.13 -7.19 23.68
C PRO A 162 17.91 -6.18 24.82
N SER A 163 18.27 -4.90 24.61
CA SER A 163 18.03 -3.80 25.55
C SER A 163 16.57 -3.30 25.56
N PHE A 164 15.75 -3.70 24.59
CA PHE A 164 14.32 -3.42 24.52
C PHE A 164 13.53 -4.70 24.84
N THR A 165 13.34 -4.95 26.13
CA THR A 165 12.54 -6.06 26.64
C THR A 165 11.05 -5.89 26.28
N THR A 166 10.28 -6.96 26.43
CA THR A 166 8.82 -6.92 26.29
C THR A 166 8.18 -5.87 27.19
N ASP A 167 8.70 -5.71 28.41
CA ASP A 167 8.18 -4.77 29.41
C ASP A 167 8.40 -3.33 28.96
N ASN A 168 9.60 -3.01 28.43
CA ASN A 168 9.90 -1.69 27.88
C ASN A 168 8.96 -1.34 26.70
N MET A 169 8.60 -2.33 25.87
CA MET A 169 7.67 -2.11 24.74
C MET A 169 6.23 -1.90 25.21
N VAL A 170 5.79 -2.62 26.25
CA VAL A 170 4.48 -2.41 26.88
C VAL A 170 4.40 -1.03 27.53
N GLU A 171 5.46 -0.59 28.20
CA GLU A 171 5.53 0.74 28.79
C GLU A 171 5.44 1.85 27.73
N LYS A 172 6.17 1.70 26.62
CA LYS A 172 6.08 2.62 25.47
C LYS A 172 4.65 2.68 24.92
N LYS A 173 4.04 1.52 24.67
CA LYS A 173 2.66 1.44 24.18
C LYS A 173 1.67 2.12 25.13
N THR A 174 1.83 1.89 26.43
CA THR A 174 0.97 2.48 27.47
C THR A 174 1.15 3.99 27.55
N SER A 175 2.40 4.47 27.50
CA SER A 175 2.72 5.89 27.48
C SER A 175 2.13 6.60 26.27
N LEU A 176 2.26 6.01 25.08
CA LEU A 176 1.65 6.54 23.86
C LEU A 176 0.13 6.57 23.96
N ARG A 177 -0.50 5.49 24.45
CA ARG A 177 -1.95 5.44 24.67
C ARG A 177 -2.40 6.59 25.57
N ASN A 178 -1.71 6.80 26.70
CA ASN A 178 -2.08 7.81 27.70
C ASN A 178 -1.89 9.22 27.13
N ALA A 179 -0.82 9.47 26.38
CA ALA A 179 -0.59 10.75 25.71
C ALA A 179 -1.71 11.06 24.69
N VAL A 180 -2.01 10.12 23.80
CA VAL A 180 -3.07 10.30 22.77
C VAL A 180 -4.44 10.51 23.42
N ARG A 181 -4.78 9.74 24.46
CA ARG A 181 -6.07 9.91 25.15
C ARG A 181 -6.18 11.25 25.86
N LYS A 182 -5.12 11.67 26.56
CA LYS A 182 -5.06 12.97 27.21
C LYS A 182 -5.20 14.11 26.20
N GLU A 183 -4.51 14.03 25.06
CA GLU A 183 -4.62 15.02 23.98
C GLU A 183 -6.04 15.08 23.40
N MET A 184 -6.72 13.94 23.31
CA MET A 184 -8.12 13.84 22.88
C MET A 184 -9.15 14.15 23.97
N GLY A 185 -8.72 14.46 25.21
CA GLY A 185 -9.61 14.73 26.34
C GLY A 185 -10.40 13.52 26.85
N LEU A 186 -9.87 12.30 26.65
CA LEU A 186 -10.51 11.04 27.03
C LEU A 186 -10.01 10.58 28.42
N THR A 187 -10.93 10.11 29.27
CA THR A 187 -10.61 9.45 30.55
C THR A 187 -10.23 7.98 30.31
N ASP A 188 -9.91 7.19 31.34
CA ASP A 188 -9.66 5.75 31.15
C ASP A 188 -10.93 4.91 30.93
N ASP A 189 -12.10 5.43 31.31
CA ASP A 189 -13.40 4.76 31.15
C ASP A 189 -13.98 4.92 29.74
N ASP A 190 -13.47 5.86 28.94
CA ASP A 190 -13.97 6.13 27.60
C ASP A 190 -13.56 5.05 26.57
N MET A 191 -14.50 4.54 25.80
CA MET A 191 -14.18 3.67 24.66
C MET A 191 -13.75 4.51 23.45
N LEU A 192 -12.51 4.31 22.98
CA LEU A 192 -11.99 4.95 21.77
C LEU A 192 -12.12 4.00 20.58
N VAL A 193 -12.94 4.37 19.60
CA VAL A 193 -13.05 3.68 18.31
C VAL A 193 -12.52 4.61 17.21
N VAL A 194 -11.51 4.15 16.46
CA VAL A 194 -10.84 4.95 15.43
C VAL A 194 -10.97 4.28 14.07
N ALA A 195 -11.34 5.05 13.06
CA ALA A 195 -11.29 4.64 11.66
C ALA A 195 -10.32 5.53 10.87
N LEU A 196 -9.10 5.03 10.63
CA LEU A 196 -8.07 5.75 9.88
C LEU A 196 -8.03 5.26 8.44
N SER A 197 -8.74 5.94 7.53
CA SER A 197 -8.69 5.60 6.12
C SER A 197 -9.20 6.72 5.21
N SER A 198 -8.71 6.76 3.97
CA SER A 198 -9.30 7.65 2.96
C SER A 198 -10.79 7.32 2.74
N LYS A 199 -11.62 8.36 2.57
CA LYS A 199 -13.07 8.23 2.41
C LYS A 199 -13.42 7.41 1.17
N ASN A 200 -13.99 6.23 1.38
CA ASN A 200 -14.40 5.34 0.30
C ASN A 200 -15.56 4.45 0.80
N PRO A 201 -16.69 4.35 0.07
CA PRO A 201 -17.82 3.51 0.46
C PRO A 201 -17.44 2.06 0.80
N GLY A 202 -16.48 1.48 0.07
CA GLY A 202 -16.03 0.10 0.28
C GLY A 202 -15.24 -0.14 1.58
N LYS A 203 -14.95 0.89 2.38
CA LYS A 203 -14.22 0.76 3.65
C LYS A 203 -15.11 0.68 4.88
N GLY A 204 -16.43 0.67 4.71
CA GLY A 204 -17.36 0.48 5.82
C GLY A 204 -17.44 1.62 6.82
N GLN A 205 -16.88 2.80 6.53
CA GLN A 205 -16.92 3.96 7.41
C GLN A 205 -18.36 4.40 7.75
N PHE A 206 -19.26 4.34 6.74
CA PHE A 206 -20.69 4.61 6.95
C PHE A 206 -21.36 3.56 7.83
N PHE A 207 -21.04 2.28 7.64
CA PHE A 207 -21.56 1.20 8.49
C PHE A 207 -21.10 1.36 9.94
N LEU A 208 -19.83 1.74 10.15
CA LEU A 208 -19.30 2.03 11.48
C LEU A 208 -20.06 3.19 12.13
N ALA A 209 -20.24 4.31 11.42
CA ALA A 209 -20.99 5.46 11.92
C ALA A 209 -22.45 5.11 12.25
N PHE A 210 -23.12 4.32 11.41
CA PHE A 210 -24.49 3.85 11.65
C PHE A 210 -24.57 2.98 12.91
N LYS A 211 -23.65 2.03 13.10
CA LYS A 211 -23.61 1.17 14.28
C LYS A 211 -23.35 1.97 15.55
N ILE A 212 -22.44 2.94 15.53
CA ILE A 212 -22.16 3.81 16.68
C ILE A 212 -23.42 4.57 17.12
N ASN A 213 -24.19 5.11 16.18
CA ASN A 213 -25.45 5.79 16.51
C ASN A 213 -26.49 4.84 17.14
N HIS A 214 -26.49 3.57 16.74
CA HIS A 214 -27.33 2.55 17.37
C HIS A 214 -26.88 2.25 18.82
N PHE A 215 -25.57 2.18 19.08
CA PHE A 215 -25.01 1.93 20.41
C PHE A 215 -25.21 3.10 21.39
N LYS A 216 -25.20 4.35 20.91
CA LYS A 216 -25.52 5.53 21.74
C LYS A 216 -26.91 5.46 22.37
N GLY A 217 -27.86 4.75 21.75
CA GLY A 217 -29.20 4.57 22.28
C GLY A 217 -29.34 3.50 23.37
N GLN A 218 -28.31 2.69 23.63
CA GLN A 218 -28.42 1.52 24.50
C GLN A 218 -27.39 1.42 25.63
N ILE A 219 -26.13 1.86 25.47
CA ILE A 219 -25.06 1.45 26.42
C ILE A 219 -24.04 2.55 26.81
N LEU A 220 -23.86 3.67 26.09
CA LEU A 220 -22.70 4.56 26.33
C LEU A 220 -23.01 6.07 26.27
N PRO A 221 -22.90 6.82 27.38
CA PRO A 221 -23.12 8.27 27.39
C PRO A 221 -21.95 9.09 26.80
N ASN A 222 -20.71 8.58 26.82
CA ASN A 222 -19.51 9.31 26.36
C ASN A 222 -18.87 8.60 25.16
N PHE A 223 -19.06 9.15 23.96
CA PHE A 223 -18.46 8.61 22.74
C PHE A 223 -17.90 9.73 21.86
N LEU A 224 -16.59 9.73 21.64
CA LEU A 224 -15.88 10.67 20.77
C LEU A 224 -15.57 9.99 19.43
N LEU A 225 -16.16 10.47 18.33
CA LEU A 225 -15.84 9.99 16.98
C LEU A 225 -14.72 10.84 16.38
N GLY A 226 -13.48 10.34 16.44
CA GLY A 226 -12.36 10.92 15.71
C GLY A 226 -12.36 10.45 14.25
N CYS A 227 -12.85 11.28 13.33
CA CYS A 227 -12.65 11.09 11.89
C CYS A 227 -11.59 12.09 11.40
N ASN A 228 -10.31 11.73 11.55
CA ASN A 228 -9.23 12.55 11.00
C ASN A 228 -9.17 12.34 9.49
N THR A 229 -9.86 13.21 8.76
CA THR A 229 -9.52 13.48 7.37
C THR A 229 -8.24 14.29 7.36
N TRP A 230 -7.11 13.65 7.06
CA TRP A 230 -5.97 14.39 6.52
C TRP A 230 -6.44 14.96 5.17
N LYS A 231 -6.93 16.21 5.18
CA LYS A 231 -7.06 17.00 3.95
C LYS A 231 -5.65 17.09 3.39
N ALA A 232 -5.46 16.47 2.23
CA ALA A 232 -4.26 16.59 1.43
C ALA A 232 -4.13 17.99 0.85
#